data_AF-A0A3P3F4B6-F1
#
_entry.id   AF-A0A3P3F4B6-F1
#
_cell.length_a   1.000
_cell.length_b   1.000
_cell.length_c   1.000
_cell.angle_alpha   90.00
_cell.angle_beta   90.00
_cell.angle_gamma   90.00
#
_symmetry.space_group_name_H-M   'P 1'
#
loop_
_entity.id
_entity.type
_entity.pdbx_description
1 polymer ?
#
loop_
_entity_poly.entity_id
_entity_poly.type
_entity_poly.pdbx_seq_one_letter_code
_entity_poly.pdbx_strand_id
1 'polypeptide(L)'
;MPVLAVFDAEGSWRETHVCDGRITERLARQGVAWGREDDAPEGQSLLDRATLFYVPAEDGYLGLLFEAGEWVSLPAAPLRPLPAALPNFDAFVEEVLMLTGNDAAEEN
;
A
#
# COMPACT_ATOMS: atom_id res chain seq x y z
N MET A 1 0.69 -4.63 9.53
CA MET A 1 0.11 -3.27 9.61
C MET A 1 0.24 -2.69 8.22
N PRO A 2 -0.86 -2.63 7.46
CA PRO A 2 -0.79 -2.11 6.10
C PRO A 2 -0.55 -0.61 6.10
N VAL A 3 0.12 -0.14 5.06
CA VAL A 3 0.21 1.29 4.75
C VAL A 3 -0.39 1.54 3.38
N LEU A 4 -1.23 2.56 3.31
CA LEU A 4 -1.83 3.05 2.08
C LEU A 4 -1.36 4.47 1.81
N ALA A 5 -0.74 4.67 0.65
CA ALA A 5 -0.43 5.99 0.12
C ALA A 5 -1.30 6.30 -1.09
N VAL A 6 -1.71 7.55 -1.21
CA VAL A 6 -2.47 8.07 -2.36
C VAL A 6 -1.53 8.93 -3.19
N PHE A 7 -1.48 8.66 -4.48
CA PHE A 7 -0.74 9.42 -5.48
C PHE A 7 -1.71 9.99 -6.51
N ASP A 8 -1.41 11.17 -7.03
CA ASP A 8 -2.14 11.68 -8.19
C ASP A 8 -1.71 11.00 -9.50
N ALA A 9 -2.32 11.39 -10.63
CA ALA A 9 -2.06 10.82 -11.94
C ALA A 9 -0.60 10.95 -12.45
N GLU A 10 0.14 11.95 -11.99
CA GLU A 10 1.56 12.17 -12.29
C GLU A 10 2.47 11.34 -11.37
N GLY A 11 1.93 10.73 -10.32
CA GLY A 11 2.67 9.94 -9.34
C GLY A 11 3.16 10.73 -8.14
N SER A 12 2.68 11.96 -7.92
CA SER A 12 3.06 12.75 -6.73
C SER A 12 2.30 12.28 -5.50
N TRP A 13 3.01 12.15 -4.38
CA TRP A 13 2.44 11.75 -3.09
C TRP A 13 1.45 12.80 -2.56
N ARG A 14 0.25 12.36 -2.16
CA ARG A 14 -0.81 13.23 -1.66
C ARG A 14 -1.15 12.96 -0.21
N GLU A 15 -1.38 11.69 0.14
CA GLU A 15 -1.88 11.31 1.46
C GLU A 15 -1.30 9.97 1.90
N THR A 16 -1.15 9.78 3.22
CA THR A 16 -0.76 8.51 3.84
C THR A 16 -1.81 8.10 4.86
N HIS A 17 -2.14 6.80 4.90
CA HIS A 17 -3.04 6.19 5.85
C HIS A 17 -2.42 4.92 6.40
N VAL A 18 -2.44 4.75 7.72
CA VAL A 18 -1.90 3.58 8.44
C VAL A 18 -2.96 2.84 9.29
N CYS A 19 -4.19 3.37 9.36
CA CYS A 19 -5.28 2.75 10.12
C CYS A 19 -6.04 1.71 9.28
N ASP A 20 -6.08 0.46 9.76
CA ASP A 20 -6.67 -0.69 9.05
C ASP A 20 -8.10 -0.44 8.57
N GLY A 21 -8.94 0.24 9.38
CA GLY A 21 -10.34 0.50 9.03
C GLY A 21 -10.52 1.40 7.81
N ARG A 22 -9.78 2.52 7.73
CA ARG A 22 -9.84 3.44 6.58
C ARG A 22 -9.20 2.82 5.34
N ILE A 23 -8.14 2.04 5.53
CA ILE A 23 -7.47 1.31 4.46
C ILE A 23 -8.42 0.28 3.85
N THR A 24 -9.09 -0.51 4.68
CA THR A 24 -10.06 -1.53 4.24
C THR A 24 -11.22 -0.93 3.45
N GLU A 25 -11.85 0.14 3.96
CA GLU A 25 -12.96 0.79 3.25
C GLU A 25 -12.52 1.31 1.87
N ARG A 26 -11.35 1.97 1.81
CA ARG A 26 -10.84 2.56 0.58
C ARG A 26 -10.39 1.50 -0.44
N LEU A 27 -9.78 0.42 0.03
CA LEU A 27 -9.36 -0.71 -0.79
C LEU A 27 -10.53 -1.51 -1.35
N ALA A 28 -11.57 -1.74 -0.53
CA ALA A 28 -12.78 -2.43 -0.97
C ALA A 28 -13.45 -1.72 -2.14
N ARG A 29 -13.44 -0.37 -2.16
CA ARG A 29 -13.95 0.43 -3.28
C ARG A 29 -13.17 0.24 -4.58
N GLN A 30 -11.92 -0.20 -4.49
CA GLN A 30 -11.07 -0.54 -5.64
C GLN A 30 -11.14 -2.03 -5.99
N GLY A 31 -11.95 -2.82 -5.30
CA GLY A 31 -11.99 -4.29 -5.47
C GLY A 31 -10.73 -4.99 -4.94
N VAL A 32 -9.95 -4.32 -4.09
CA VAL A 32 -8.82 -4.91 -3.38
C VAL A 32 -9.33 -5.50 -2.07
N ALA A 33 -9.03 -6.77 -1.82
CA ALA A 33 -9.23 -7.42 -0.53
C ALA A 33 -7.86 -7.76 0.08
N TRP A 34 -7.76 -7.69 1.40
CA TRP A 34 -6.53 -8.00 2.11
C TRP A 34 -6.88 -8.42 3.54
N GLY A 35 -5.94 -9.07 4.20
CA GLY A 35 -6.10 -9.47 5.59
C GLY A 35 -4.87 -10.18 6.14
N ARG A 36 -4.97 -10.66 7.37
CA ARG A 36 -3.93 -11.48 8.02
C ARG A 36 -4.18 -12.96 7.77
N GLU A 37 -3.19 -13.80 8.07
CA GLU A 37 -3.30 -15.26 7.93
C GLU A 37 -4.56 -15.86 8.57
N ASP A 38 -4.97 -15.35 9.74
CA ASP A 38 -6.15 -15.84 10.49
C ASP A 38 -7.48 -15.69 9.71
N ASP A 39 -7.54 -14.73 8.78
CA ASP A 39 -8.72 -14.41 7.97
C ASP A 39 -8.51 -14.75 6.48
N ALA A 40 -7.44 -15.48 6.15
CA ALA A 40 -7.13 -15.80 4.76
C ALA A 40 -8.17 -16.77 4.16
N PRO A 41 -8.81 -16.43 3.03
CA PRO A 41 -9.71 -17.36 2.36
C PRO A 41 -8.95 -18.59 1.87
N GLU A 42 -9.64 -19.73 1.79
CA GLU A 42 -9.04 -21.00 1.35
C GLU A 42 -8.38 -20.86 -0.03
N GLY A 43 -7.09 -21.23 -0.11
CA GLY A 43 -6.30 -21.15 -1.35
C GLY A 43 -5.62 -19.80 -1.59
N GLN A 44 -5.76 -18.83 -0.68
CA GLN A 44 -5.03 -17.58 -0.75
C GLN A 44 -3.59 -17.75 -0.25
N SER A 45 -2.63 -17.24 -1.02
CA SER A 45 -1.21 -17.23 -0.61
C SER A 45 -0.91 -16.02 0.27
N LEU A 46 -0.19 -16.26 1.36
CA LEU A 46 0.40 -15.23 2.19
C LEU A 46 1.66 -14.66 1.53
N LEU A 47 1.95 -13.41 1.84
CA LEU A 47 3.19 -12.77 1.48
C LEU A 47 4.31 -13.31 2.37
N ASP A 48 5.39 -13.79 1.76
CA ASP A 48 6.61 -14.22 2.46
C ASP A 48 7.41 -13.03 3.02
N ARG A 49 7.23 -11.85 2.44
CA ARG A 49 7.95 -10.63 2.78
C ARG A 49 7.08 -9.39 2.60
N ALA A 50 7.51 -8.30 3.21
CA ALA A 50 6.90 -7.00 2.94
C ALA A 50 6.92 -6.69 1.43
N THR A 51 5.77 -6.32 0.89
CA THR A 51 5.58 -6.16 -0.55
C THR A 51 4.77 -4.91 -0.83
N LEU A 52 5.28 -4.09 -1.75
CA LEU A 52 4.63 -2.88 -2.24
C LEU A 52 3.88 -3.18 -3.55
N PHE A 53 2.60 -2.83 -3.60
CA PHE A 53 1.75 -2.93 -4.78
C PHE A 53 1.26 -1.55 -5.20
N TYR A 54 1.13 -1.35 -6.50
CA TYR A 54 0.49 -0.16 -7.06
C TYR A 54 -0.79 -0.54 -7.78
N VAL A 55 -1.88 0.15 -7.43
CA VAL A 55 -3.20 -0.05 -8.04
C VAL A 55 -3.66 1.25 -8.67
N PRO A 56 -4.09 1.27 -9.94
CA PRO A 56 -4.69 2.45 -10.54
C PRO A 56 -6.02 2.77 -9.85
N ALA A 57 -6.26 4.05 -9.57
CA ALA A 57 -7.52 4.57 -9.03
C ALA A 57 -8.10 5.64 -9.96
N GLU A 58 -9.32 6.11 -9.68
CA GLU A 58 -10.02 7.10 -10.52
C GLU A 58 -9.19 8.37 -10.77
N ASP A 59 -8.49 8.87 -9.76
CA ASP A 59 -7.75 10.15 -9.80
C ASP A 59 -6.22 9.97 -9.71
N GLY A 60 -5.70 8.75 -9.89
CA GLY A 60 -4.26 8.49 -9.77
C GLY A 60 -3.91 7.04 -9.43
N TYR A 61 -3.10 6.86 -8.40
CA TYR A 61 -2.61 5.55 -7.97
C TYR A 61 -2.66 5.39 -6.46
N LEU A 62 -2.82 4.16 -6.01
CA LEU A 62 -2.69 3.78 -4.61
C LEU A 62 -1.44 2.91 -4.45
N GLY A 63 -0.55 3.30 -3.53
CA GLY A 63 0.57 2.47 -3.09
C GLY A 63 0.19 1.72 -1.83
N LEU A 64 0.32 0.39 -1.86
CA LEU A 64 -0.10 -0.51 -0.80
C LEU A 64 1.10 -1.29 -0.31
N LEU A 65 1.52 -1.02 0.93
CA LEU A 65 2.56 -1.78 1.58
C LEU A 65 1.92 -2.75 2.57
N PHE A 66 2.12 -4.03 2.33
CA PHE A 66 1.74 -5.11 3.24
C PHE A 66 3.00 -5.79 3.77
N GLU A 67 2.94 -6.30 4.99
CA GLU A 67 3.99 -7.04 5.67
C GLU A 67 3.96 -8.54 5.33
N ALA A 68 4.99 -9.26 5.78
CA ALA A 68 4.99 -10.72 5.71
C ALA A 68 3.86 -11.32 6.56
N GLY A 69 3.25 -12.40 6.10
CA GLY A 69 2.11 -13.05 6.76
C GLY A 69 0.75 -12.41 6.49
N GLU A 70 0.69 -11.33 5.70
CA GLU A 70 -0.55 -10.76 5.19
C GLU A 70 -0.87 -11.35 3.81
N TRP A 71 -2.15 -11.44 3.47
CA TRP A 71 -2.61 -11.77 2.12
C TRP A 71 -3.23 -10.57 1.44
N VAL A 72 -3.15 -10.55 0.12
CA VAL A 72 -3.80 -9.54 -0.72
C VAL A 72 -4.36 -10.18 -1.98
N SER A 73 -5.57 -9.78 -2.34
CA SER A 73 -6.21 -10.07 -3.61
C SER A 73 -6.46 -8.75 -4.33
N LEU A 74 -5.71 -8.53 -5.41
CA LEU A 74 -5.85 -7.35 -6.25
C LEU A 74 -6.93 -7.61 -7.32
N PRO A 75 -7.71 -6.58 -7.71
CA PRO A 75 -8.59 -6.70 -8.86
C PRO A 75 -7.76 -6.96 -10.12
N ALA A 76 -8.37 -7.56 -11.14
CA ALA A 76 -7.80 -7.59 -12.47
C ALA A 76 -7.77 -6.15 -13.02
N ALA A 77 -6.70 -5.41 -12.73
CA ALA A 77 -6.57 -4.04 -13.15
C ALA A 77 -6.37 -3.97 -14.67
N PRO A 78 -6.92 -2.94 -15.35
CA PRO A 78 -6.45 -2.61 -16.68
C PRO A 78 -4.94 -2.34 -16.61
N LEU A 79 -4.19 -2.83 -17.60
CA LEU A 79 -2.75 -2.58 -17.73
C LEU A 79 -2.51 -1.10 -18.04
N ARG A 80 -2.66 -0.23 -17.04
CA ARG A 80 -2.19 1.16 -17.10
C ARG A 80 -0.71 1.15 -16.70
N PRO A 81 0.18 1.73 -17.51
CA PRO A 81 1.59 1.84 -17.14
C PRO A 81 1.74 2.69 -15.88
N LEU A 82 2.62 2.24 -14.98
CA LEU A 82 2.96 2.98 -13.77
C LEU A 82 3.80 4.22 -14.13
N PRO A 83 3.51 5.40 -13.55
CA PRO A 83 4.35 6.57 -13.70
C PRO A 83 5.75 6.32 -13.15
N ALA A 84 6.77 6.82 -13.85
CA ALA A 84 8.17 6.71 -13.42
C ALA A 84 8.47 7.47 -12.12
N ALA A 85 7.61 8.41 -11.74
CA ALA A 85 7.72 9.18 -10.50
C ALA A 85 7.29 8.39 -9.25
N LEU A 86 6.62 7.24 -9.41
CA LEU A 86 6.23 6.43 -8.27
C LEU A 86 7.48 5.88 -7.57
N PRO A 87 7.54 5.97 -6.23
CA PRO A 87 8.71 5.50 -5.49
C PRO A 87 8.86 3.98 -5.61
N ASN A 88 10.10 3.50 -5.56
CA ASN A 88 10.35 2.07 -5.37
C ASN A 88 10.07 1.68 -3.91
N PHE A 89 10.19 0.39 -3.58
CA PHE A 89 9.93 -0.12 -2.23
C PHE A 89 10.70 0.65 -1.14
N ASP A 90 11.99 0.88 -1.34
CA ASP A 90 12.88 1.49 -0.35
C ASP A 90 12.48 2.95 -0.10
N ALA A 91 12.39 3.74 -1.17
CA ALA A 91 11.97 5.14 -1.11
C ALA A 91 10.55 5.32 -0.54
N PHE A 92 9.65 4.38 -0.81
CA PHE A 92 8.29 4.40 -0.26
C PHE A 92 8.33 4.20 1.26
N VAL A 93 9.09 3.22 1.74
CA VAL A 93 9.21 2.93 3.18
C VAL A 93 9.86 4.10 3.90
N GLU A 94 10.93 4.69 3.34
CA GLU A 94 11.57 5.88 3.90
C GLU A 94 10.58 7.03 4.07
N GLU A 95 9.83 7.37 3.02
CA GLU A 95 8.83 8.46 3.06
C GLU A 95 7.72 8.19 4.08
N VAL A 96 7.22 6.95 4.16
CA VAL A 96 6.23 6.55 5.18
C VAL A 96 6.79 6.74 6.59
N LEU A 97 8.02 6.31 6.84
CA LEU A 97 8.64 6.42 8.16
C LEU A 97 8.80 7.89 8.59
N MET A 98 9.21 8.76 7.65
CA MET A 98 9.26 10.21 7.87
C MET A 98 7.88 10.80 8.18
N LEU A 99 6.85 10.46 7.39
CA LEU A 99 5.51 11.03 7.54
C LEU A 99 4.74 10.52 8.77
N THR A 100 5.00 9.28 9.18
CA THR A 100 4.34 8.64 10.33
C THR A 100 5.05 8.91 11.66
N GLY A 101 6.17 9.64 11.62
CA GLY A 101 6.88 10.07 12.82
C GLY A 101 7.61 8.94 13.53
N ASN A 102 8.18 7.98 12.78
CA ASN A 102 9.26 7.15 13.31
C ASN A 102 10.62 7.84 13.08
N ASP A 103 10.66 9.17 13.22
CA ASP A 103 11.85 9.90 13.63
C ASP A 103 12.20 9.39 15.04
N ALA A 104 12.96 8.30 15.10
CA ALA A 104 13.85 8.11 16.22
C ALA A 104 14.80 9.30 16.16
N ALA A 105 14.42 10.37 16.85
CA ALA A 105 15.23 11.55 17.04
C ALA A 105 16.57 11.08 17.62
N GLU A 106 17.59 10.95 16.78
CA GLU A 106 18.97 10.96 17.23
C GLU A 106 19.31 12.42 17.56
N GLU A 107 18.83 12.87 18.72
CA GLU A 107 19.35 14.07 19.37
C GLU A 107 20.78 13.75 19.84
N ASN A 108 21.80 14.29 19.17
CA ASN A 108 23.16 14.38 19.72
C ASN A 108 23.52 15.82 20.06
#